data_AF-A0A954EX97-F1
#
_entry.id   AF-A0A954EX97-F1
#
_cell.length_a   1.000
_cell.length_b   1.000
_cell.length_c   1.000
_cell.angle_alpha   90.00
_cell.angle_beta   90.00
_cell.angle_gamma   90.00
#
_symmetry.space_group_name_H-M   'P 1'
#
loop_
_entity.id
_entity.type
_entity.pdbx_description
1 polymer ?
#
loop_
_entity_poly.entity_id
_entity_poly.type
_entity_poly.pdbx_seq_one_letter_code
_entity_poly.pdbx_strand_id
1 'polypeptide(L)'
;MIEVLGRYSPNDAMDLLLLGILVSWTATIHAARKLPPVTWLTRQGKERFSRLRSPKLDLGVDFRIQPVISRRLPRSVMESTAALAFANLLAGLGLVYWPDGVRESLLPYCYLAYLLLLLLLWMGMTTYGLFLAAIGWMTIHDLFVMSYQGQGQRPQRMENLTYLFILSGVLFCSLSAPAWLPLAMVLLMLCVMAGSLLLASPGLELIWRQKTNRELWSMDGRTYLAFMTLSFVMTTTLLMTLSLGQQIAAGGPSPLNSSMPVTGFAGLIFNWMAVPVMAMVTFLVIRFTWMGIRYHTEREQRRKERLAPGQVRTWEIVQRRILVRGLKRLFKRKARVPSHQGTGVWIALQHWYVLGMSRDKDEDDPEATMIDHILGPPFHALFTPACRFHFWEICRALEVDLILVEDGISAKRFLRVVRVMFETYDMHGGSQRAEELHFVGLPGVQVVLHEFAMNESESLGRKSYPEPDYDEVGRARILHVFKQRGDHEETPEPSPREFDDVPVLSGV
;
A
#
# COMPACT_ATOMS: atom_id res chain seq x y z
N MET A 1 26.69 -29.42 -28.75
CA MET A 1 27.65 -28.31 -28.99
C MET A 1 27.70 -27.35 -27.81
N ILE A 2 26.60 -26.69 -27.41
CA ILE A 2 26.58 -25.75 -26.27
C ILE A 2 27.07 -26.39 -24.97
N GLU A 3 26.65 -27.62 -24.65
CA GLU A 3 27.15 -28.37 -23.48
C GLU A 3 28.68 -28.53 -23.49
N VAL A 4 29.27 -28.79 -24.66
CA VAL A 4 30.72 -28.99 -24.79
C VAL A 4 31.45 -27.66 -24.72
N LEU A 5 30.98 -26.64 -25.46
CA LEU A 5 31.58 -25.30 -25.45
C LEU A 5 31.50 -24.65 -24.06
N GLY A 6 30.37 -24.82 -23.37
CA GLY A 6 30.13 -24.25 -22.05
C GLY A 6 31.02 -24.81 -20.95
N ARG A 7 31.45 -26.08 -21.06
CA ARG A 7 32.43 -26.66 -20.12
C ARG A 7 33.80 -26.00 -20.18
N TYR A 8 34.11 -25.31 -21.27
CA TYR A 8 35.34 -24.53 -21.42
C TYR A 8 35.10 -23.02 -21.25
N SER A 9 33.90 -22.63 -20.80
CA SER A 9 33.54 -21.23 -20.57
C SER A 9 34.39 -20.65 -19.42
N PRO A 10 35.21 -19.62 -19.67
CA PRO A 10 36.10 -19.07 -18.65
C PRO A 10 35.38 -18.25 -17.59
N ASN A 11 34.22 -17.68 -17.92
CA ASN A 11 33.44 -16.84 -17.03
C ASN A 11 31.95 -16.81 -17.40
N ASP A 12 31.13 -16.19 -16.57
CA ASP A 12 29.68 -16.10 -16.79
C ASP A 12 29.27 -15.10 -17.89
N ALA A 13 30.18 -14.26 -18.37
CA ALA A 13 29.94 -13.42 -19.54
C ALA A 13 29.81 -14.26 -20.82
N MET A 14 30.63 -15.30 -20.97
CA MET A 14 30.47 -16.29 -22.04
C MET A 14 29.18 -17.10 -21.87
N ASP A 15 28.79 -17.41 -20.64
CA ASP A 15 27.53 -18.09 -20.35
C ASP A 15 26.32 -17.22 -20.74
N LEU A 16 26.38 -15.90 -20.50
CA LEU A 16 25.38 -14.94 -20.96
C LEU A 16 25.24 -14.94 -22.48
N LEU A 17 26.37 -14.91 -23.20
CA LEU A 17 26.39 -14.93 -24.66
C LEU A 17 25.81 -16.25 -25.21
N LEU A 18 26.24 -17.39 -24.66
CA LEU A 18 25.74 -18.71 -25.05
C LEU A 18 24.24 -18.86 -24.76
N LEU A 19 23.79 -18.37 -23.60
CA LEU A 19 22.37 -18.33 -23.25
C LEU A 19 21.58 -17.43 -24.19
N GLY A 20 22.10 -16.24 -24.52
CA GLY A 20 21.48 -15.33 -25.48
C GLY A 20 21.32 -15.93 -26.86
N ILE A 21 22.36 -16.61 -27.36
CA ILE A 21 22.30 -17.37 -28.63
C ILE A 21 21.27 -18.49 -28.53
N LEU A 22 21.26 -19.25 -27.44
CA LEU A 22 20.31 -20.35 -27.24
C LEU A 22 18.85 -19.84 -27.22
N VAL A 23 18.57 -18.78 -26.48
CA VAL A 23 17.23 -18.19 -26.38
C VAL A 23 16.81 -17.58 -27.73
N SER A 24 17.70 -16.83 -28.38
CA SER A 24 17.41 -16.22 -29.69
C SER A 24 17.15 -17.27 -30.78
N TRP A 25 17.99 -18.31 -30.84
CA TRP A 25 17.84 -19.39 -31.81
C TRP A 25 16.57 -20.22 -31.54
N THR A 26 16.30 -20.57 -30.28
CA THR A 26 15.07 -21.29 -29.92
C THR A 26 13.82 -20.46 -30.21
N ALA A 27 13.84 -19.14 -29.95
CA ALA A 27 12.75 -18.23 -30.31
C ALA A 27 12.55 -18.14 -31.83
N THR A 28 13.62 -18.02 -32.61
CA THR A 28 13.58 -17.97 -34.08
C THR A 28 13.04 -19.27 -34.68
N ILE A 29 13.52 -20.42 -34.21
CA ILE A 29 12.99 -21.72 -34.64
C ILE A 29 11.53 -21.84 -34.23
N HIS A 30 11.16 -21.46 -33.00
CA HIS A 30 9.80 -21.56 -32.52
C HIS A 30 8.83 -20.68 -33.32
N ALA A 31 9.27 -19.49 -33.74
CA ALA A 31 8.51 -18.59 -34.59
C ALA A 31 8.29 -19.17 -35.99
N ALA A 32 9.32 -19.82 -36.56
CA ALA A 32 9.21 -20.50 -37.85
C ALA A 32 8.39 -21.81 -37.77
N ARG A 33 8.55 -22.57 -36.68
CA ARG A 33 7.88 -23.84 -36.42
C ARG A 33 7.65 -24.00 -34.92
N LYS A 34 6.38 -24.00 -34.51
CA LYS A 34 6.01 -24.18 -33.09
C LYS A 34 6.60 -25.47 -32.53
N LEU A 35 7.63 -25.32 -31.72
CA LEU A 35 8.25 -26.42 -30.98
C LEU A 35 7.31 -26.88 -29.85
N PRO A 36 6.90 -28.16 -29.79
CA PRO A 36 6.01 -28.66 -28.74
C PRO A 36 6.54 -28.42 -27.31
N PRO A 37 7.84 -28.62 -27.00
CA PRO A 37 8.37 -28.37 -25.65
C PRO A 37 8.27 -26.90 -25.24
N VAL A 38 8.57 -25.97 -26.14
CA VAL A 38 8.48 -24.52 -25.87
C VAL A 38 7.02 -24.08 -25.73
N THR A 39 6.11 -24.61 -26.56
CA THR A 39 4.67 -24.35 -26.42
C THR A 39 4.13 -24.87 -25.09
N TRP A 40 4.55 -26.09 -24.72
CA TRP A 40 4.18 -26.69 -23.45
C TRP A 40 4.74 -25.88 -22.26
N LEU A 41 6.01 -25.50 -22.29
CA LEU A 41 6.65 -24.68 -21.26
C LEU A 41 6.01 -23.29 -21.13
N THR A 42 5.75 -22.62 -22.25
CA THR A 42 5.10 -21.29 -22.24
C THR A 42 3.66 -21.37 -21.77
N ARG A 43 2.91 -22.41 -22.13
CA ARG A 43 1.56 -22.67 -21.60
C ARG A 43 1.60 -22.96 -20.10
N GLN A 44 2.48 -23.84 -19.66
CA GLN A 44 2.66 -24.14 -18.23
C GLN A 44 3.13 -22.91 -17.45
N GLY A 45 4.03 -22.11 -18.02
CA GLY A 45 4.49 -20.84 -17.47
C GLY A 45 3.34 -19.85 -17.35
N LYS A 46 2.52 -19.68 -18.40
CA LYS A 46 1.33 -18.82 -18.37
C LYS A 46 0.29 -19.31 -17.38
N GLU A 47 -0.01 -20.61 -17.31
CA GLU A 47 -0.96 -21.19 -16.35
C GLU A 47 -0.47 -21.04 -14.91
N ARG A 48 0.81 -21.31 -14.64
CA ARG A 48 1.39 -21.14 -13.30
C ARG A 48 1.49 -19.66 -12.93
N PHE A 49 1.92 -18.81 -13.85
CA PHE A 49 1.99 -17.37 -13.64
C PHE A 49 0.59 -16.76 -13.47
N SER A 50 -0.41 -17.22 -14.23
CA SER A 50 -1.79 -16.79 -14.02
C SER A 50 -2.32 -17.30 -12.69
N ARG A 51 -1.97 -18.52 -12.27
CA ARG A 51 -2.31 -19.06 -10.94
C ARG A 51 -1.64 -18.27 -9.80
N LEU A 52 -0.38 -17.88 -9.97
CA LEU A 52 0.39 -17.03 -9.05
C LEU A 52 -0.12 -15.58 -9.04
N ARG A 53 -0.66 -15.11 -10.16
CA ARG A 53 -1.38 -13.83 -10.26
C ARG A 53 -2.84 -13.93 -9.80
N SER A 54 -3.35 -15.14 -9.60
CA SER A 54 -4.75 -15.41 -9.23
C SER A 54 -5.00 -15.94 -7.81
N PRO A 55 -4.12 -15.88 -6.79
CA PRO A 55 -4.67 -15.75 -5.46
C PRO A 55 -5.24 -14.33 -5.42
N LYS A 56 -6.46 -14.18 -5.94
CA LYS A 56 -7.31 -13.01 -5.70
C LYS A 56 -7.69 -13.11 -4.22
N LEU A 57 -6.69 -12.76 -3.42
CA LEU A 57 -6.85 -12.44 -2.03
C LEU A 57 -7.53 -11.09 -2.08
N ASP A 58 -8.84 -11.09 -1.91
CA ASP A 58 -9.55 -9.85 -1.74
C ASP A 58 -9.19 -9.41 -0.32
N LEU A 59 -8.45 -8.32 -0.20
CA LEU A 59 -7.98 -7.77 1.06
C LEU A 59 -8.68 -6.43 1.26
N GLY A 60 -9.40 -6.28 2.36
CA GLY A 60 -10.07 -5.04 2.70
C GLY A 60 -9.92 -4.70 4.17
N VAL A 61 -10.08 -3.43 4.51
CA VAL A 61 -10.03 -2.99 5.91
C VAL A 61 -11.37 -3.28 6.59
N ASP A 62 -11.35 -3.79 7.82
CA ASP A 62 -12.55 -3.89 8.66
C ASP A 62 -12.74 -2.60 9.46
N PHE A 63 -13.77 -1.85 9.12
CA PHE A 63 -14.08 -0.63 9.86
C PHE A 63 -15.11 -0.86 10.98
N ARG A 64 -15.88 -1.96 10.94
CA ARG A 64 -16.93 -2.24 11.94
C ARG A 64 -16.39 -2.87 13.22
N ILE A 65 -15.37 -3.73 13.12
CA ILE A 65 -14.82 -4.56 14.21
C ILE A 65 -15.83 -5.60 14.76
N GLN A 66 -17.13 -5.29 14.80
CA GLN A 66 -18.22 -6.14 15.28
C GLN A 66 -19.20 -6.52 14.15
N PRO A 67 -19.68 -7.78 14.11
CA PRO A 67 -19.27 -8.93 14.93
C PRO A 67 -17.82 -9.36 14.65
N VAL A 68 -17.18 -9.99 15.64
CA VAL A 68 -15.79 -10.44 15.53
C VAL A 68 -15.69 -11.56 14.50
N ILE A 69 -14.86 -11.36 13.47
CA ILE A 69 -14.56 -12.36 12.44
C ILE A 69 -13.39 -13.24 12.93
N SER A 70 -13.42 -14.52 12.59
CA SER A 70 -12.36 -15.47 12.95
C SER A 70 -10.99 -15.06 12.41
N ARG A 71 -9.97 -15.08 13.28
CA ARG A 71 -8.62 -14.66 12.93
C ARG A 71 -7.83 -15.77 12.23
N ARG A 72 -7.29 -15.50 11.05
CA ARG A 72 -6.43 -16.42 10.30
C ARG A 72 -5.52 -15.67 9.34
N LEU A 73 -4.30 -16.17 9.14
CA LEU A 73 -3.41 -15.64 8.09
C LEU A 73 -3.70 -16.29 6.73
N PRO A 74 -3.56 -15.55 5.62
CA PRO A 74 -3.65 -16.12 4.29
C PRO A 74 -2.62 -17.25 4.11
N ARG A 75 -3.09 -18.43 3.72
CA ARG A 75 -2.21 -19.58 3.47
C ARG A 75 -1.11 -19.26 2.45
N SER A 76 -1.45 -18.50 1.40
CA SER A 76 -0.50 -18.07 0.39
C SER A 76 0.67 -17.26 0.96
N VAL A 77 0.41 -16.35 1.90
CA VAL A 77 1.45 -15.54 2.55
C VAL A 77 2.33 -16.41 3.45
N MET A 78 1.72 -17.35 4.19
CA MET A 78 2.48 -18.29 5.02
C MET A 78 3.36 -19.21 4.19
N GLU A 79 2.80 -19.81 3.14
CA GLU A 79 3.49 -20.71 2.21
C GLU A 79 4.61 -20.00 1.46
N SER A 80 4.39 -18.77 0.98
CA SER A 80 5.44 -17.99 0.29
C SER A 80 6.58 -17.64 1.24
N THR A 81 6.27 -17.21 2.47
CA THR A 81 7.28 -16.88 3.48
C THR A 81 8.07 -18.13 3.89
N ALA A 82 7.38 -19.26 4.09
CA ALA A 82 8.02 -20.52 4.44
C ALA A 82 8.92 -21.05 3.30
N ALA A 83 8.46 -20.95 2.05
CA ALA A 83 9.24 -21.33 0.87
C ALA A 83 10.50 -20.46 0.74
N LEU A 84 10.39 -19.15 0.96
CA LEU A 84 11.54 -18.23 0.97
C LEU A 84 12.51 -18.55 2.12
N ALA A 85 12.01 -18.84 3.32
CA ALA A 85 12.84 -19.23 4.45
C ALA A 85 13.59 -20.55 4.16
N PHE A 86 12.91 -21.54 3.59
CA PHE A 86 13.51 -22.80 3.18
C PHE A 86 14.55 -22.59 2.06
N ALA A 87 14.27 -21.74 1.07
CA ALA A 87 15.22 -21.40 0.02
C ALA A 87 16.49 -20.70 0.57
N ASN A 88 16.33 -19.79 1.54
CA ASN A 88 17.46 -19.17 2.23
C ASN A 88 18.29 -20.21 3.00
N LEU A 89 17.63 -21.14 3.69
CA LEU A 89 18.31 -22.24 4.38
C LEU A 89 19.11 -23.10 3.39
N LEU A 90 18.52 -23.49 2.26
CA LEU A 90 19.21 -24.25 1.22
C LEU A 90 20.38 -23.48 0.62
N ALA A 91 20.22 -22.17 0.36
CA ALA A 91 21.31 -21.32 -0.14
C ALA A 91 22.45 -21.23 0.88
N GLY A 92 22.13 -21.07 2.17
CA GLY A 92 23.10 -21.08 3.25
C GLY A 92 23.84 -22.40 3.39
N LEU A 93 23.13 -23.54 3.33
CA LEU A 93 23.76 -24.87 3.28
C LEU A 93 24.64 -25.01 2.03
N GLY A 94 24.20 -24.47 0.90
CA GLY A 94 24.98 -24.46 -0.33
C GLY A 94 26.33 -23.76 -0.19
N LEU A 95 26.41 -22.67 0.60
CA LEU A 95 27.68 -22.02 0.89
C LEU A 95 28.64 -22.89 1.71
N VAL A 96 28.11 -23.77 2.57
CA VAL A 96 28.92 -24.67 3.39
C VAL A 96 29.43 -25.85 2.56
N TYR A 97 28.57 -26.45 1.73
CA TYR A 97 28.91 -27.64 0.94
C TYR A 97 29.63 -27.33 -0.38
N TRP A 98 29.42 -26.15 -0.96
CA TRP A 98 30.07 -25.72 -2.20
C TRP A 98 30.78 -24.37 -1.99
N PRO A 99 31.86 -24.33 -1.20
CA PRO A 99 32.58 -23.09 -0.89
C PRO A 99 33.20 -22.44 -2.13
N ASP A 100 33.56 -23.24 -3.14
CA ASP A 100 34.07 -22.78 -4.45
C ASP A 100 32.95 -22.33 -5.40
N GLY A 101 31.69 -22.47 -4.97
CA GLY A 101 30.50 -22.11 -5.74
C GLY A 101 29.89 -23.25 -6.54
N VAL A 102 28.62 -23.06 -6.89
CA VAL A 102 27.83 -24.04 -7.65
C VAL A 102 28.37 -24.23 -9.07
N ARG A 103 28.99 -23.19 -9.65
CA ARG A 103 29.60 -23.26 -10.99
C ARG A 103 30.65 -24.36 -11.05
N GLU A 104 31.69 -24.27 -10.22
CA GLU A 104 32.81 -25.21 -10.21
C GLU A 104 32.36 -26.64 -9.90
N SER A 105 31.32 -26.77 -9.08
CA SER A 105 30.77 -28.05 -8.66
C SER A 105 29.90 -28.72 -9.71
N LEU A 106 29.11 -27.97 -10.48
CA LEU A 106 28.09 -28.52 -11.39
C LEU A 106 28.57 -28.58 -12.85
N LEU A 107 29.42 -27.64 -13.26
CA LEU A 107 29.90 -27.49 -14.64
C LEU A 107 30.60 -28.74 -15.19
N PRO A 108 31.41 -29.51 -14.43
CA PRO A 108 32.00 -30.76 -14.92
C PRO A 108 30.97 -31.84 -15.30
N TYR A 109 29.83 -31.85 -14.61
CA TYR A 109 28.81 -32.89 -14.76
C TYR A 109 27.78 -32.52 -15.83
N CYS A 110 27.19 -31.34 -15.75
CA CYS A 110 26.10 -30.91 -16.63
C CYS A 110 26.04 -29.38 -16.76
N TYR A 111 26.61 -28.84 -17.84
CA TYR A 111 26.64 -27.41 -18.09
C TYR A 111 25.24 -26.84 -18.35
N LEU A 112 24.37 -27.57 -19.05
CA LEU A 112 22.97 -27.14 -19.27
C LEU A 112 22.18 -27.01 -17.97
N ALA A 113 22.41 -27.88 -16.98
CA ALA A 113 21.76 -27.75 -15.67
C ALA A 113 22.23 -26.49 -14.93
N TYR A 114 23.52 -26.20 -14.98
CA TYR A 114 24.08 -24.94 -14.45
C TYR A 114 23.49 -23.72 -15.16
N LEU A 115 23.43 -23.73 -16.49
CA LEU A 115 22.89 -22.63 -17.28
C LEU A 115 21.41 -22.36 -16.96
N LEU A 116 20.63 -23.41 -16.68
CA LEU A 116 19.24 -23.27 -16.23
C LEU A 116 19.16 -22.59 -14.84
N LEU A 117 20.01 -22.98 -13.89
CA LEU A 117 20.06 -22.34 -12.57
C LEU A 117 20.47 -20.87 -12.68
N LEU A 118 21.46 -20.56 -13.52
CA LEU A 118 21.93 -19.20 -13.78
C LEU A 118 20.83 -18.34 -14.42
N LEU A 119 20.10 -18.88 -15.41
CA LEU A 119 18.95 -18.21 -16.02
C LEU A 119 17.86 -17.90 -14.97
N LEU A 120 17.52 -18.85 -14.10
CA LEU A 120 16.54 -18.66 -13.04
C LEU A 120 16.97 -17.56 -12.06
N LEU A 121 18.25 -17.54 -11.68
CA LEU A 121 18.83 -16.49 -10.83
C LEU A 121 18.71 -15.12 -11.49
N TRP A 122 19.13 -14.96 -12.75
CA TRP A 122 19.08 -13.68 -13.46
C TRP A 122 17.66 -13.19 -13.70
N MET A 123 16.72 -14.08 -14.01
CA MET A 123 15.29 -13.72 -14.09
C MET A 123 14.78 -13.23 -12.74
N GLY A 124 15.13 -13.92 -11.65
CA GLY A 124 14.78 -13.52 -10.29
C GLY A 124 15.34 -12.14 -9.93
N MET A 125 16.63 -11.93 -10.15
CA MET A 125 17.30 -10.65 -9.89
C MET A 125 16.71 -9.51 -10.72
N THR A 126 16.48 -9.72 -12.02
CA THR A 126 15.94 -8.71 -12.92
C THR A 126 14.50 -8.35 -12.54
N THR A 127 13.65 -9.35 -12.30
CA THR A 127 12.25 -9.14 -11.89
C THR A 127 12.19 -8.40 -10.56
N TYR A 128 12.98 -8.84 -9.58
CA TYR A 128 13.05 -8.20 -8.28
C TYR A 128 13.59 -6.78 -8.37
N GLY A 129 14.66 -6.56 -9.12
CA GLY A 129 15.24 -5.24 -9.31
C GLY A 129 14.34 -4.24 -10.02
N LEU A 130 13.60 -4.68 -11.04
CA LEU A 130 12.59 -3.84 -11.68
C LEU A 130 11.47 -3.48 -10.72
N PHE A 131 11.05 -4.43 -9.88
CA PHE A 131 10.08 -4.19 -8.82
C PHE A 131 10.60 -3.17 -7.79
N LEU A 132 11.86 -3.30 -7.34
CA LEU A 132 12.51 -2.33 -6.46
C LEU A 132 12.59 -0.94 -7.08
N ALA A 133 12.99 -0.86 -8.35
CA ALA A 133 13.09 0.41 -9.07
C ALA A 133 11.72 1.08 -9.22
N ALA A 134 10.66 0.31 -9.49
CA ALA A 134 9.30 0.81 -9.59
C ALA A 134 8.79 1.34 -8.24
N ILE A 135 8.98 0.59 -7.14
CA ILE A 135 8.60 1.06 -5.80
C ILE A 135 9.40 2.32 -5.44
N GLY A 136 10.72 2.31 -5.64
CA GLY A 136 11.58 3.46 -5.37
C GLY A 136 11.15 4.70 -6.17
N TRP A 137 10.72 4.52 -7.42
CA TRP A 137 10.15 5.58 -8.24
C TRP A 137 8.83 6.13 -7.65
N MET A 138 7.84 5.26 -7.42
CA MET A 138 6.52 5.64 -6.86
C MET A 138 6.66 6.39 -5.53
N THR A 139 7.61 5.96 -4.72
CA THR A 139 7.96 6.60 -3.45
C THR A 139 8.45 8.03 -3.60
N ILE A 140 9.43 8.23 -4.48
CA ILE A 140 10.01 9.55 -4.73
C ILE A 140 8.92 10.46 -5.27
N HIS A 141 8.12 9.94 -6.22
CA HIS A 141 6.96 10.62 -6.76
C HIS A 141 6.04 11.12 -5.63
N ASP A 142 5.66 10.26 -4.69
CA ASP A 142 4.76 10.60 -3.60
C ASP A 142 5.33 11.66 -2.66
N LEU A 143 6.63 11.59 -2.34
CA LEU A 143 7.29 12.62 -1.54
C LEU A 143 7.26 13.99 -2.25
N PHE A 144 7.44 14.00 -3.58
CA PHE A 144 7.35 15.21 -4.38
C PHE A 144 5.90 15.70 -4.50
N VAL A 145 4.92 14.82 -4.72
CA VAL A 145 3.50 15.18 -4.70
C VAL A 145 3.17 15.85 -3.37
N MET A 146 3.43 15.17 -2.25
CA MET A 146 3.11 15.66 -0.90
C MET A 146 3.78 17.00 -0.56
N SER A 147 5.04 17.20 -0.96
CA SER A 147 5.76 18.46 -0.68
C SER A 147 5.26 19.66 -1.50
N TYR A 148 4.75 19.43 -2.71
CA TYR A 148 4.24 20.50 -3.58
C TYR A 148 2.72 20.75 -3.44
N GLN A 149 2.03 20.01 -2.56
CA GLN A 149 0.58 20.15 -2.34
C GLN A 149 0.16 21.58 -1.93
N GLY A 150 -0.15 22.42 -2.92
CA GLY A 150 -0.67 23.78 -2.77
C GLY A 150 0.26 24.90 -3.24
N GLN A 151 1.44 24.60 -3.80
CA GLN A 151 2.43 25.60 -4.23
C GLN A 151 2.47 25.85 -5.75
N GLY A 152 1.58 25.24 -6.54
CA GLY A 152 1.51 25.44 -8.00
C GLY A 152 2.00 24.22 -8.78
N GLN A 153 2.46 24.42 -10.02
CA GLN A 153 2.93 23.33 -10.89
C GLN A 153 4.19 22.66 -10.29
N ARG A 154 4.12 21.34 -10.14
CA ARG A 154 5.23 20.51 -9.65
C ARG A 154 6.36 20.46 -10.71
N PRO A 155 7.62 20.77 -10.36
CA PRO A 155 8.73 20.66 -11.29
C PRO A 155 9.18 19.19 -11.44
N GLN A 156 8.71 18.51 -12.49
CA GLN A 156 9.12 17.13 -12.82
C GLN A 156 10.64 16.96 -12.99
N ARG A 157 11.35 18.04 -13.39
CA ARG A 157 12.80 18.01 -13.55
C ARG A 157 13.53 17.66 -12.25
N MET A 158 13.07 18.17 -11.10
CA MET A 158 13.72 17.88 -9.82
C MET A 158 13.48 16.44 -9.39
N GLU A 159 12.28 15.91 -9.62
CA GLU A 159 11.94 14.51 -9.36
C GLU A 159 12.84 13.56 -10.16
N ASN A 160 12.99 13.81 -11.47
CA ASN A 160 13.88 13.04 -12.34
C ASN A 160 15.35 13.12 -11.91
N LEU A 161 15.80 14.31 -11.51
CA LEU A 161 17.18 14.50 -11.00
C LEU A 161 17.41 13.75 -9.68
N THR A 162 16.43 13.73 -8.78
CA THR A 162 16.51 12.94 -7.54
C THR A 162 16.60 11.45 -7.83
N TYR A 163 15.79 10.94 -8.77
CA TYR A 163 15.87 9.55 -9.19
C TYR A 163 17.23 9.19 -9.79
N LEU A 164 17.74 10.01 -10.73
CA LEU A 164 19.06 9.82 -11.32
C LEU A 164 20.18 9.90 -10.28
N PHE A 165 20.06 10.79 -9.29
CA PHE A 165 21.01 10.88 -8.18
C PHE A 165 21.03 9.61 -7.33
N ILE A 166 19.86 9.07 -6.98
CA ILE A 166 19.76 7.81 -6.21
C ILE A 166 20.34 6.65 -7.01
N LEU A 167 20.00 6.51 -8.31
CA LEU A 167 20.58 5.47 -9.17
C LEU A 167 22.10 5.60 -9.30
N SER A 168 22.60 6.83 -9.47
CA SER A 168 24.05 7.10 -9.54
C SER A 168 24.74 6.75 -8.22
N GLY A 169 24.10 7.06 -7.08
CA GLY A 169 24.57 6.68 -5.75
C GLY A 169 24.60 5.16 -5.55
N VAL A 170 23.57 4.44 -5.97
CA VAL A 170 23.54 2.97 -5.97
C VAL A 170 24.70 2.40 -6.79
N LEU A 171 24.92 2.91 -8.01
CA LEU A 171 26.03 2.47 -8.85
C LEU A 171 27.38 2.78 -8.21
N PHE A 172 27.58 3.98 -7.67
CA PHE A 172 28.80 4.36 -6.98
C PHE A 172 29.08 3.47 -5.75
N CYS A 173 28.07 3.23 -4.91
CA CYS A 173 28.19 2.35 -3.76
C CYS A 173 28.46 0.90 -4.18
N SER A 174 27.86 0.41 -5.26
CA SER A 174 28.12 -0.94 -5.77
C SER A 174 29.57 -1.15 -6.22
N LEU A 175 30.26 -0.09 -6.65
CA LEU A 175 31.65 -0.13 -7.10
C LEU A 175 32.67 0.10 -5.96
N SER A 176 32.29 0.88 -4.94
CA SER A 176 33.23 1.36 -3.91
C SER A 176 33.06 0.69 -2.55
N ALA A 177 31.85 0.24 -2.20
CA ALA A 177 31.55 -0.25 -0.87
C ALA A 177 31.70 -1.78 -0.75
N PRO A 178 32.01 -2.29 0.45
CA PRO A 178 32.10 -3.74 0.68
C PRO A 178 30.77 -4.45 0.41
N ALA A 179 30.84 -5.64 -0.17
CA ALA A 179 29.66 -6.44 -0.53
C ALA A 179 28.77 -6.82 0.66
N TRP A 180 29.31 -6.92 1.88
CA TRP A 180 28.54 -7.25 3.08
C TRP A 180 27.72 -6.06 3.63
N LEU A 181 28.07 -4.82 3.27
CA LEU A 181 27.45 -3.62 3.80
C LEU A 181 25.93 -3.52 3.51
N PRO A 182 25.42 -3.75 2.28
CA PRO A 182 23.98 -3.70 2.02
C PRO A 182 23.21 -4.74 2.86
N LEU A 183 23.77 -5.93 3.12
CA LEU A 183 23.14 -6.92 4.02
C LEU A 183 23.00 -6.38 5.43
N ALA A 184 24.08 -5.81 5.97
CA ALA A 184 24.07 -5.23 7.31
C ALA A 184 23.02 -4.11 7.43
N MET A 185 22.88 -3.27 6.39
CA MET A 185 21.85 -2.24 6.33
C MET A 185 20.43 -2.81 6.30
N VAL A 186 20.18 -3.83 5.48
CA VAL A 186 18.87 -4.51 5.40
C VAL A 186 18.51 -5.19 6.72
N LEU A 187 19.47 -5.83 7.39
CA LEU A 187 19.26 -6.45 8.71
C LEU A 187 19.00 -5.40 9.79
N LEU A 188 19.73 -4.28 9.79
CA LEU A 188 19.49 -3.16 10.70
C LEU A 188 18.07 -2.62 10.51
N MET A 189 17.65 -2.41 9.26
CA MET A 189 16.30 -1.98 8.91
C MET A 189 15.23 -2.98 9.38
N LEU A 190 15.48 -4.29 9.24
CA LEU A 190 14.63 -5.34 9.80
C LEU A 190 14.47 -5.20 11.31
N CYS A 191 15.57 -5.02 12.05
CA CYS A 191 15.53 -4.82 13.51
C CYS A 191 14.72 -3.57 13.89
N VAL A 192 14.91 -2.46 13.16
CA VAL A 192 14.16 -1.21 13.40
C VAL A 192 12.67 -1.39 13.10
N MET A 193 12.31 -2.08 12.02
CA MET A 193 10.92 -2.38 11.68
C MET A 193 10.29 -3.31 12.71
N ALA A 194 10.98 -4.37 13.13
CA ALA A 194 10.49 -5.27 14.16
C ALA A 194 10.24 -4.52 15.47
N GLY A 195 11.18 -3.69 15.92
CA GLY A 195 10.99 -2.81 17.08
C GLY A 195 9.80 -1.86 16.92
N SER A 196 9.64 -1.27 15.73
CA SER A 196 8.52 -0.37 15.44
C SER A 196 7.18 -1.10 15.45
N LEU A 197 7.09 -2.31 14.91
CA LEU A 197 5.85 -3.11 14.91
C LEU A 197 5.50 -3.62 16.32
N LEU A 198 6.49 -3.92 17.15
CA LEU A 198 6.26 -4.25 18.57
C LEU A 198 5.69 -3.07 19.37
N LEU A 199 6.06 -1.84 19.00
CA LEU A 199 5.53 -0.62 19.60
C LEU A 199 4.21 -0.15 18.97
N ALA A 200 3.83 -0.70 17.82
CA ALA A 200 2.62 -0.28 17.11
C ALA A 200 1.37 -0.63 17.92
N SER A 201 0.49 0.35 18.09
CA SER A 201 -0.82 0.13 18.70
C SER A 201 -1.67 -0.83 17.86
N PRO A 202 -2.50 -1.69 18.51
CA PRO A 202 -3.50 -2.47 17.79
C PRO A 202 -4.55 -1.55 17.14
N GLY A 203 -5.37 -2.10 16.24
CA GLY A 203 -6.55 -1.40 15.72
C GLY A 203 -6.61 -1.25 14.20
N LEU A 204 -5.60 -1.71 13.46
CA LEU A 204 -5.77 -2.01 12.03
C LEU A 204 -6.14 -3.48 11.90
N GLU A 205 -7.42 -3.77 11.68
CA GLU A 205 -7.90 -5.11 11.35
C GLU A 205 -8.15 -5.20 9.85
N LEU A 206 -7.52 -6.19 9.21
CA LEU A 206 -7.70 -6.48 7.80
C LEU A 206 -8.59 -7.72 7.67
N ILE A 207 -9.60 -7.65 6.83
CA ILE A 207 -10.36 -8.83 6.40
C ILE A 207 -9.79 -9.29 5.08
N TRP A 208 -9.71 -10.60 4.91
CA TRP A 208 -9.39 -11.18 3.63
C TRP A 208 -10.31 -12.35 3.30
N ARG A 209 -10.46 -12.55 2.00
CA ARG A 209 -11.17 -13.68 1.42
C ARG A 209 -10.34 -14.26 0.28
N GLN A 210 -10.28 -15.59 0.19
CA GLN A 210 -9.85 -16.23 -1.04
C GLN A 210 -11.02 -16.24 -2.00
N LYS A 211 -10.88 -15.76 -3.24
CA LYS A 211 -11.97 -15.77 -4.21
C LYS A 211 -12.70 -17.11 -4.40
N THR A 212 -12.02 -18.23 -4.13
CA THR A 212 -12.60 -19.59 -4.19
C THR A 212 -13.45 -19.96 -2.97
N ASN A 213 -13.29 -19.29 -1.82
CA ASN A 213 -13.99 -19.55 -0.57
C ASN A 213 -14.88 -18.34 -0.21
N ARG A 214 -16.09 -18.59 0.29
CA ARG A 214 -17.00 -17.54 0.77
C ARG A 214 -16.72 -17.11 2.22
N GLU A 215 -15.89 -17.86 2.95
CA GLU A 215 -15.56 -17.52 4.33
C GLU A 215 -14.64 -16.29 4.42
N LEU A 216 -15.00 -15.36 5.31
CA LEU A 216 -14.18 -14.20 5.66
C LEU A 216 -13.30 -14.54 6.84
N TRP A 217 -12.05 -14.09 6.77
CA TRP A 217 -11.09 -14.21 7.85
C TRP A 217 -10.53 -12.83 8.18
N SER A 218 -10.25 -12.58 9.46
CA SER A 218 -9.58 -11.35 9.90
C SER A 218 -8.12 -11.61 10.21
N MET A 219 -7.29 -10.58 10.11
CA MET A 219 -5.91 -10.59 10.59
C MET A 219 -5.51 -9.21 11.10
N ASP A 220 -4.57 -9.18 12.04
CA ASP A 220 -3.98 -7.93 12.48
C ASP A 220 -3.08 -7.38 11.36
N GLY A 221 -3.28 -6.12 10.98
CA GLY A 221 -2.49 -5.45 9.95
C GLY A 221 -1.00 -5.41 10.29
N ARG A 222 -0.63 -5.39 11.58
CA ARG A 222 0.77 -5.46 12.02
C ARG A 222 1.42 -6.79 11.65
N THR A 223 0.69 -7.89 11.84
CA THR A 223 1.16 -9.22 11.46
C THR A 223 1.32 -9.32 9.96
N TYR A 224 0.36 -8.81 9.19
CA TYR A 224 0.46 -8.77 7.73
C TYR A 224 1.70 -7.98 7.26
N LEU A 225 1.89 -6.77 7.77
CA LEU A 225 3.07 -5.94 7.48
C LEU A 225 4.38 -6.66 7.86
N ALA A 226 4.41 -7.37 8.99
CA ALA A 226 5.57 -8.15 9.40
C ALA A 226 5.91 -9.26 8.39
N PHE A 227 4.92 -10.02 7.92
CA PHE A 227 5.12 -11.09 6.93
C PHE A 227 5.54 -10.55 5.56
N MET A 228 4.95 -9.44 5.11
CA MET A 228 5.33 -8.79 3.85
C MET A 228 6.77 -8.29 3.90
N THR A 229 7.14 -7.58 4.96
CA THR A 229 8.51 -7.11 5.20
C THR A 229 9.49 -8.28 5.29
N LEU A 230 9.15 -9.33 6.04
CA LEU A 230 9.99 -10.52 6.17
C LEU A 230 10.21 -11.20 4.82
N SER A 231 9.17 -11.31 3.98
CA SER A 231 9.28 -11.88 2.63
C SER A 231 10.24 -11.08 1.75
N PHE A 232 10.21 -9.75 1.85
CA PHE A 232 11.09 -8.87 1.09
C PHE A 232 12.55 -8.98 1.54
N VAL A 233 12.80 -9.01 2.86
CA VAL A 233 14.14 -9.26 3.41
C VAL A 233 14.64 -10.63 2.97
N MET A 234 13.84 -11.68 3.12
CA MET A 234 14.22 -13.04 2.73
C MET A 234 14.52 -13.16 1.23
N THR A 235 13.80 -12.43 0.38
CA THR A 235 14.09 -12.39 -1.06
C THR A 235 15.43 -11.71 -1.34
N THR A 236 15.70 -10.58 -0.67
CA THR A 236 16.97 -9.86 -0.79
C THR A 236 18.14 -10.72 -0.30
N THR A 237 18.03 -11.33 0.87
CA THR A 237 19.08 -12.20 1.43
C THR A 237 19.31 -13.42 0.55
N LEU A 238 18.26 -14.00 -0.03
CA LEU A 238 18.37 -15.14 -0.93
C LEU A 238 19.16 -14.77 -2.19
N LEU A 239 18.75 -13.70 -2.89
CA LEU A 239 19.42 -13.26 -4.11
C LEU A 239 20.86 -12.84 -3.83
N MET A 240 21.12 -12.20 -2.69
CA MET A 240 22.46 -11.86 -2.24
C MET A 240 23.33 -13.08 -1.97
N THR A 241 22.79 -14.07 -1.26
CA THR A 241 23.50 -15.33 -0.96
C THR A 241 23.82 -16.09 -2.24
N LEU A 242 22.88 -16.16 -3.19
CA LEU A 242 23.07 -16.86 -4.45
C LEU A 242 24.04 -16.15 -5.41
N SER A 243 24.12 -14.83 -5.37
CA SER A 243 24.99 -14.05 -6.28
C SER A 243 26.37 -13.72 -5.70
N LEU A 244 26.47 -13.53 -4.39
CA LEU A 244 27.67 -13.00 -3.71
C LEU A 244 28.13 -13.83 -2.50
N GLY A 245 27.51 -14.98 -2.25
CA GLY A 245 27.73 -15.72 -1.01
C GLY A 245 29.19 -16.11 -0.75
N GLN A 246 29.97 -16.47 -1.77
CA GLN A 246 31.40 -16.78 -1.62
C GLN A 246 32.19 -15.54 -1.14
N GLN A 247 31.90 -14.36 -1.67
CA GLN A 247 32.55 -13.12 -1.27
C GLN A 247 32.20 -12.75 0.18
N ILE A 248 30.93 -12.92 0.57
CA ILE A 248 30.44 -12.59 1.90
C ILE A 248 31.01 -13.56 2.95
N ALA A 249 31.00 -14.86 2.66
CA ALA A 249 31.39 -15.89 3.63
C ALA A 249 32.91 -16.02 3.79
N ALA A 250 33.67 -15.94 2.69
CA ALA A 250 35.10 -16.25 2.69
C ALA A 250 36.00 -15.01 2.50
N GLY A 251 35.42 -13.80 2.41
CA GLY A 251 36.18 -12.60 2.04
C GLY A 251 36.84 -12.75 0.66
N GLY A 252 36.19 -13.49 -0.25
CA GLY A 252 36.70 -13.86 -1.55
C GLY A 252 37.09 -12.67 -2.44
N PRO A 253 37.73 -12.94 -3.60
CA PRO A 253 38.17 -11.90 -4.52
C PRO A 253 37.01 -10.96 -4.90
N SER A 254 37.37 -9.71 -5.26
CA SER A 254 36.42 -8.74 -5.81
C SER A 254 35.57 -9.39 -6.92
N PRO A 255 34.27 -9.08 -7.03
CA PRO A 255 33.38 -9.72 -7.99
C PRO A 255 33.91 -9.64 -9.42
N LEU A 256 34.58 -8.53 -9.77
CA LEU A 256 35.20 -8.30 -11.08
C LEU A 256 36.33 -9.30 -11.41
N ASN A 257 36.95 -9.90 -10.39
CA ASN A 257 38.02 -10.89 -10.51
C ASN A 257 37.54 -12.32 -10.21
N SER A 258 36.23 -12.53 -10.04
CA SER A 258 35.65 -13.86 -9.81
C SER A 258 35.44 -14.63 -11.12
N SER A 259 35.10 -15.93 -11.03
CA SER A 259 34.65 -16.70 -12.20
C SER A 259 33.25 -16.29 -12.69
N MET A 260 32.53 -15.46 -11.92
CA MET A 260 31.18 -14.99 -12.23
C MET A 260 31.05 -13.47 -12.11
N PRO A 261 31.83 -12.68 -12.88
CA PRO A 261 31.86 -11.23 -12.76
C PRO A 261 30.53 -10.55 -13.10
N VAL A 262 29.77 -11.07 -14.08
CA VAL A 262 28.49 -10.46 -14.48
C VAL A 262 27.44 -10.66 -13.39
N THR A 263 27.33 -11.88 -12.87
CA THR A 263 26.37 -12.25 -11.82
C THR A 263 26.70 -11.56 -10.51
N GLY A 264 27.98 -11.52 -10.13
CA GLY A 264 28.42 -10.81 -8.93
C GLY A 264 28.14 -9.31 -9.03
N PHE A 265 28.48 -8.67 -10.15
CA PHE A 265 28.24 -7.24 -10.34
C PHE A 265 26.74 -6.90 -10.38
N ALA A 266 25.94 -7.68 -11.11
CA ALA A 266 24.49 -7.51 -11.12
C ALA A 266 23.89 -7.70 -9.71
N GLY A 267 24.30 -8.75 -9.00
CA GLY A 267 23.91 -9.00 -7.61
C GLY A 267 24.22 -7.81 -6.69
N LEU A 268 25.40 -7.20 -6.82
CA LEU A 268 25.75 -5.99 -6.07
C LEU A 268 24.81 -4.82 -6.37
N ILE A 269 24.54 -4.53 -7.64
CA ILE A 269 23.61 -3.45 -8.02
C ILE A 269 22.24 -3.70 -7.40
N PHE A 270 21.69 -4.92 -7.53
CA PHE A 270 20.36 -5.24 -7.01
C PHE A 270 20.29 -5.17 -5.48
N ASN A 271 21.33 -5.62 -4.77
CA ASN A 271 21.39 -5.52 -3.31
C ASN A 271 21.47 -4.06 -2.85
N TRP A 272 22.24 -3.23 -3.55
CA TRP A 272 22.29 -1.80 -3.27
C TRP A 272 21.00 -1.06 -3.62
N MET A 273 20.26 -1.49 -4.64
CA MET A 273 18.90 -0.99 -4.91
C MET A 273 17.91 -1.37 -3.82
N ALA A 274 18.10 -2.51 -3.14
CA ALA A 274 17.21 -2.91 -2.04
C ALA A 274 17.35 -1.96 -0.83
N VAL A 275 18.53 -1.39 -0.59
CA VAL A 275 18.80 -0.51 0.57
C VAL A 275 17.86 0.72 0.61
N PRO A 276 17.77 1.59 -0.41
CA PRO A 276 16.88 2.75 -0.35
C PRO A 276 15.40 2.36 -0.27
N VAL A 277 14.99 1.29 -0.95
CA VAL A 277 13.60 0.79 -0.87
C VAL A 277 13.30 0.30 0.55
N MET A 278 14.21 -0.47 1.16
CA MET A 278 14.08 -0.94 2.55
C MET A 278 14.11 0.19 3.55
N ALA A 279 14.95 1.22 3.34
CA ALA A 279 14.97 2.41 4.18
C ALA A 279 13.60 3.09 4.16
N MET A 280 12.99 3.17 2.99
CA MET A 280 11.68 3.78 2.83
C MET A 280 10.56 2.91 3.41
N VAL A 281 10.53 1.60 3.16
CA VAL A 281 9.56 0.70 3.82
C VAL A 281 9.69 0.79 5.34
N THR A 282 10.93 0.85 5.85
CA THR A 282 11.20 1.07 7.28
C THR A 282 10.63 2.39 7.76
N PHE A 283 10.84 3.48 7.01
CA PHE A 283 10.25 4.78 7.32
C PHE A 283 8.72 4.74 7.33
N LEU A 284 8.08 4.07 6.36
CA LEU A 284 6.63 3.89 6.32
C LEU A 284 6.12 3.12 7.54
N VAL A 285 6.80 2.04 7.94
CA VAL A 285 6.47 1.28 9.14
C VAL A 285 6.63 2.14 10.39
N ILE A 286 7.73 2.89 10.52
CA ILE A 286 7.94 3.81 11.65
C ILE A 286 6.84 4.87 11.68
N ARG A 287 6.51 5.47 10.54
CA ARG A 287 5.44 6.47 10.39
C ARG A 287 4.10 5.87 10.79
N PHE A 288 3.79 4.66 10.32
CA PHE A 288 2.57 3.94 10.65
C PHE A 288 2.47 3.67 12.16
N THR A 289 3.51 3.12 12.77
CA THR A 289 3.63 2.94 14.22
C THR A 289 3.44 4.26 14.96
N TRP A 290 4.12 5.32 14.53
CA TRP A 290 4.04 6.64 15.14
C TRP A 290 2.63 7.21 15.07
N MET A 291 1.95 7.07 13.94
CA MET A 291 0.56 7.48 13.78
C MET A 291 -0.38 6.68 14.68
N GLY A 292 -0.21 5.35 14.74
CA GLY A 292 -0.97 4.50 15.65
C GLY A 292 -0.80 4.93 17.10
N ILE A 293 0.43 5.20 17.53
CA ILE A 293 0.77 5.67 18.87
C ILE A 293 0.18 7.07 19.15
N ARG A 294 0.32 8.01 18.20
CA ARG A 294 -0.04 9.42 18.40
C ARG A 294 -1.54 9.69 18.29
N TYR A 295 -2.21 8.98 17.39
CA TYR A 295 -3.63 9.19 17.06
C TYR A 295 -4.53 8.08 17.60
N HIS A 296 -4.01 7.20 18.48
CA HIS A 296 -4.84 6.21 19.15
C HIS A 296 -5.95 6.88 19.97
N THR A 297 -7.18 6.40 19.80
CA THR A 297 -8.38 6.97 20.43
C THR A 297 -8.32 6.89 21.96
N GLU A 298 -7.82 5.78 22.52
CA GLU A 298 -7.70 5.60 23.98
C GLU A 298 -6.91 6.71 24.69
N ARG A 299 -5.90 7.29 24.03
CA ARG A 299 -5.08 8.34 24.65
C ARG A 299 -5.86 9.64 24.81
N GLU A 300 -6.59 10.03 23.76
CA GLU A 300 -7.43 11.22 23.80
C GLU A 300 -8.66 10.99 24.68
N GLN A 301 -9.19 9.77 24.75
CA GLN A 301 -10.24 9.40 25.70
C GLN A 301 -9.80 9.68 27.14
N ARG A 302 -8.64 9.17 27.56
CA ARG A 302 -8.07 9.44 28.91
C ARG A 302 -7.84 10.93 29.16
N ARG A 303 -7.54 11.71 28.11
CA ARG A 303 -7.37 13.15 28.22
C ARG A 303 -8.71 13.86 28.42
N LYS A 304 -9.75 13.44 27.69
CA LYS A 304 -11.13 13.95 27.83
C LYS A 304 -11.71 13.63 29.21
N GLU A 305 -11.49 12.41 29.72
CA GLU A 305 -11.93 11.95 31.05
C GLU A 305 -11.35 12.78 32.21
N ARG A 306 -10.22 13.47 31.99
CA ARG A 306 -9.61 14.37 32.99
C ARG A 306 -10.20 15.78 33.00
N LEU A 307 -11.02 16.14 32.01
CA LEU A 307 -11.63 17.45 31.92
C LEU A 307 -12.84 17.54 32.86
N ALA A 308 -13.02 18.70 33.50
CA ALA A 308 -14.25 18.95 34.25
C ALA A 308 -15.46 18.99 33.29
N PRO A 309 -16.69 18.62 33.71
CA PRO A 309 -17.85 18.55 32.82
C PRO A 309 -18.10 19.80 31.97
N GLY A 310 -17.93 21.02 32.53
CA GLY A 310 -18.06 22.27 31.76
C GLY A 310 -16.93 22.50 30.73
N GLN A 311 -15.74 21.94 30.98
CA GLN A 311 -14.63 21.99 30.04
C GLN A 311 -14.83 21.04 28.87
N VAL A 312 -15.52 19.90 29.07
CA VAL A 312 -15.82 18.93 28.01
C VAL A 312 -16.61 19.61 26.89
N ARG A 313 -17.73 20.27 27.20
CA ARG A 313 -18.55 20.97 26.19
C ARG A 313 -17.75 22.03 25.41
N THR A 314 -16.92 22.81 26.12
CA THR A 314 -16.06 23.81 25.49
C THR A 314 -15.04 23.16 24.56
N TRP A 315 -14.43 22.06 24.98
CA TRP A 315 -13.49 21.29 24.19
C TRP A 315 -14.14 20.73 22.92
N GLU A 316 -15.36 20.17 23.02
CA GLU A 316 -16.11 19.64 21.87
C GLU A 316 -16.42 20.73 20.85
N ILE A 317 -16.88 21.91 21.29
CA ILE A 317 -17.14 23.07 20.42
C ILE A 317 -15.87 23.49 19.67
N VAL A 318 -14.72 23.53 20.36
CA VAL A 318 -13.43 23.85 19.74
C VAL A 318 -13.06 22.80 18.68
N GLN A 319 -13.20 21.51 18.99
CA GLN A 319 -12.89 20.44 18.03
C GLN A 319 -13.79 20.49 16.79
N ARG A 320 -15.08 20.77 16.94
CA ARG A 320 -16.02 20.93 15.81
C ARG A 320 -15.63 22.10 14.91
N ARG A 321 -15.21 23.23 15.48
CA ARG A 321 -14.74 24.39 14.70
C ARG A 321 -13.48 24.06 13.90
N ILE A 322 -12.53 23.34 14.50
CA ILE A 322 -11.33 22.85 13.81
C ILE A 322 -11.72 21.92 12.66
N LEU A 323 -12.62 20.97 12.93
CA LEU A 323 -13.12 20.01 11.96
C LEU A 323 -13.76 20.70 10.74
N VAL A 324 -14.73 21.59 10.97
CA VAL A 324 -15.43 22.33 9.90
C VAL A 324 -14.46 23.14 9.04
N ARG A 325 -13.50 23.83 9.67
CA ARG A 325 -12.47 24.61 8.95
C ARG A 325 -11.55 23.72 8.13
N GLY A 326 -11.12 22.58 8.68
CA GLY A 326 -10.27 21.61 8.00
C GLY A 326 -10.97 20.99 6.80
N LEU A 327 -12.22 20.54 6.96
CA LEU A 327 -13.05 20.01 5.87
C LEU A 327 -13.29 21.05 4.77
N LYS A 328 -13.58 22.31 5.12
CA LYS A 328 -13.72 23.40 4.14
C LYS A 328 -12.44 23.58 3.31
N ARG A 329 -11.27 23.46 3.92
CA ARG A 329 -9.96 23.54 3.23
C ARG A 329 -9.73 22.34 2.30
N LEU A 330 -10.09 21.13 2.74
CA LEU A 330 -10.02 19.92 1.89
C LEU A 330 -10.89 20.06 0.65
N PHE A 331 -12.17 20.40 0.82
CA PHE A 331 -13.10 20.52 -0.30
C PHE A 331 -12.73 21.66 -1.26
N LYS A 332 -12.16 22.76 -0.77
CA LYS A 332 -11.65 23.83 -1.64
C LYS A 332 -10.55 23.32 -2.59
N ARG A 333 -9.78 22.32 -2.17
CA ARG A 333 -8.78 21.66 -3.01
C ARG A 333 -9.41 20.60 -3.90
N LYS A 334 -10.30 19.75 -3.36
CA LYS A 334 -11.10 18.78 -4.14
C LYS A 334 -11.73 19.47 -5.36
N ALA A 335 -12.32 20.65 -5.17
CA ALA A 335 -13.00 21.40 -6.23
C ALA A 335 -12.11 21.85 -7.41
N ARG A 336 -10.77 21.72 -7.30
CA ARG A 336 -9.83 21.99 -8.40
C ARG A 336 -9.55 20.76 -9.25
N VAL A 337 -9.79 19.58 -8.71
CA VAL A 337 -9.57 18.32 -9.40
C VAL A 337 -10.76 18.08 -10.33
N PRO A 338 -10.53 17.64 -11.59
CA PRO A 338 -11.61 17.26 -12.49
C PRO A 338 -12.57 16.28 -11.83
N SER A 339 -13.87 16.50 -12.03
CA SER A 339 -14.91 15.60 -11.53
C SER A 339 -15.41 14.71 -12.65
N HIS A 340 -15.60 13.44 -12.35
CA HIS A 340 -16.21 12.47 -13.25
C HIS A 340 -17.61 12.14 -12.71
N GLN A 341 -18.54 11.79 -13.59
CA GLN A 341 -19.90 11.46 -13.14
C GLN A 341 -19.91 10.10 -12.46
N GLY A 342 -20.51 10.01 -11.28
CA GLY A 342 -20.60 8.76 -10.51
C GLY A 342 -19.28 8.35 -9.85
N THR A 343 -18.41 9.33 -9.58
CA THR A 343 -17.23 9.18 -8.71
C THR A 343 -17.38 10.06 -7.48
N GLY A 344 -16.62 9.76 -6.46
CA GLY A 344 -16.64 10.49 -5.20
C GLY A 344 -15.29 10.50 -4.50
N VAL A 345 -15.33 10.94 -3.25
CA VAL A 345 -14.16 10.90 -2.37
C VAL A 345 -14.50 10.28 -1.04
N TRP A 346 -13.59 9.44 -0.55
CA TRP A 346 -13.64 8.84 0.76
C TRP A 346 -13.13 9.80 1.82
N ILE A 347 -13.88 9.90 2.92
CA ILE A 347 -13.51 10.64 4.12
C ILE A 347 -13.65 9.71 5.31
N ALA A 348 -12.52 9.44 5.94
CA ALA A 348 -12.40 8.45 7.01
C ALA A 348 -11.48 8.94 8.14
N LEU A 349 -11.70 10.19 8.56
CA LEU A 349 -10.83 10.92 9.49
C LEU A 349 -10.66 10.21 10.84
N GLN A 350 -11.68 9.46 11.26
CA GLN A 350 -11.75 8.69 12.49
C GLN A 350 -10.74 7.52 12.54
N HIS A 351 -10.24 7.06 11.40
CA HIS A 351 -9.30 5.94 11.31
C HIS A 351 -7.87 6.45 11.20
N TRP A 352 -7.05 6.20 12.22
CA TRP A 352 -5.71 6.80 12.34
C TRP A 352 -4.77 6.42 11.18
N TYR A 353 -4.97 5.25 10.58
CA TYR A 353 -4.21 4.74 9.44
C TYR A 353 -4.67 5.32 8.09
N VAL A 354 -5.85 5.95 8.01
CA VAL A 354 -6.25 6.69 6.83
C VAL A 354 -5.58 8.07 6.86
N LEU A 355 -4.79 8.32 5.83
CA LEU A 355 -3.87 9.44 5.77
C LEU A 355 -4.50 10.73 5.26
N GLY A 356 -5.50 10.63 4.39
CA GLY A 356 -6.17 11.76 3.78
C GLY A 356 -7.44 11.36 3.04
N MET A 357 -7.96 12.28 2.26
CA MET A 357 -9.10 12.05 1.37
C MET A 357 -8.61 11.24 0.17
N SER A 358 -9.28 10.16 -0.24
CA SER A 358 -8.93 9.38 -1.43
C SER A 358 -10.10 9.33 -2.41
N ARG A 359 -9.83 9.00 -3.68
CA ARG A 359 -10.89 8.73 -4.68
C ARG A 359 -11.51 7.36 -4.41
N ASP A 360 -12.76 7.19 -4.85
CA ASP A 360 -13.41 5.88 -4.83
C ASP A 360 -12.98 4.97 -5.98
N LYS A 361 -12.49 5.54 -7.07
CA LYS A 361 -11.93 4.80 -8.20
C LYS A 361 -10.48 5.20 -8.42
N ASP A 362 -9.67 4.24 -8.83
CA ASP A 362 -8.32 4.43 -9.32
C ASP A 362 -8.36 5.18 -10.66
N GLU A 363 -8.59 6.49 -10.59
CA GLU A 363 -8.35 7.39 -11.70
C GLU A 363 -6.87 7.78 -11.69
N ASP A 364 -6.26 7.84 -12.87
CA ASP A 364 -4.90 8.37 -13.07
C ASP A 364 -4.88 9.88 -12.77
N ASP A 365 -4.97 10.24 -11.49
CA ASP A 365 -4.86 11.62 -11.03
C ASP A 365 -3.37 11.95 -10.82
N PRO A 366 -2.77 12.80 -11.67
CA PRO A 366 -1.36 13.16 -11.56
C PRO A 366 -1.03 13.97 -10.29
N GLU A 367 -2.04 14.45 -9.56
CA GLU A 367 -1.91 15.13 -8.27
C GLU A 367 -2.13 14.21 -7.06
N ALA A 368 -2.58 12.97 -7.27
CA ALA A 368 -2.67 11.97 -6.22
C ALA A 368 -1.32 11.30 -5.99
N THR A 369 -1.11 10.82 -4.76
CA THR A 369 0.02 9.95 -4.45
C THR A 369 -0.22 8.57 -5.07
N MET A 370 0.78 7.97 -5.69
CA MET A 370 0.72 6.63 -6.31
C MET A 370 0.55 5.50 -5.29
N ILE A 371 1.01 5.66 -4.05
CA ILE A 371 0.94 4.60 -3.04
C ILE A 371 -0.33 4.74 -2.18
N ASP A 372 -0.59 5.95 -1.66
CA ASP A 372 -1.68 6.18 -0.71
C ASP A 372 -2.96 6.76 -1.38
N HIS A 373 -2.94 7.08 -2.68
CA HIS A 373 -4.03 7.71 -3.44
C HIS A 373 -4.69 8.93 -2.78
N ILE A 374 -3.91 9.76 -2.06
CA ILE A 374 -4.41 10.89 -1.29
C ILE A 374 -4.60 12.13 -2.18
N LEU A 375 -5.80 12.68 -2.12
CA LEU A 375 -6.19 13.99 -2.65
C LEU A 375 -5.96 15.11 -1.62
N GLY A 376 -4.99 15.98 -1.92
CA GLY A 376 -4.71 17.16 -1.10
C GLY A 376 -4.00 16.83 0.22
N PRO A 377 -3.99 17.78 1.18
CA PRO A 377 -3.16 17.68 2.37
C PRO A 377 -3.60 16.51 3.26
N PRO A 378 -2.66 15.78 3.85
CA PRO A 378 -3.00 14.68 4.74
C PRO A 378 -3.72 15.20 5.98
N PHE A 379 -4.58 14.37 6.57
CA PHE A 379 -5.41 14.73 7.71
C PHE A 379 -4.62 15.24 8.91
N HIS A 380 -3.43 14.70 9.17
CA HIS A 380 -2.60 15.14 10.29
C HIS A 380 -2.08 16.59 10.14
N ALA A 381 -2.07 17.15 8.92
CA ALA A 381 -1.71 18.54 8.68
C ALA A 381 -2.88 19.51 8.94
N LEU A 382 -4.13 19.03 8.91
CA LEU A 382 -5.32 19.86 9.07
C LEU A 382 -6.05 19.65 10.41
N PHE A 383 -5.96 18.46 10.97
CA PHE A 383 -6.74 18.04 12.14
C PHE A 383 -5.81 17.61 13.28
N THR A 384 -6.09 18.14 14.47
CA THR A 384 -5.40 17.73 15.71
C THR A 384 -5.84 16.31 16.11
N PRO A 385 -5.04 15.58 16.92
CA PRO A 385 -5.46 14.29 17.46
C PRO A 385 -6.80 14.37 18.20
N ALA A 386 -6.99 15.39 19.03
CA ALA A 386 -8.24 15.68 19.73
C ALA A 386 -9.44 15.85 18.77
N CYS A 387 -9.25 16.55 17.64
CA CYS A 387 -10.29 16.74 16.65
C CYS A 387 -10.68 15.43 15.96
N ARG A 388 -9.69 14.60 15.61
CA ARG A 388 -9.93 13.26 15.04
C ARG A 388 -10.64 12.34 16.03
N PHE A 389 -10.24 12.38 17.30
CA PHE A 389 -10.89 11.62 18.36
C PHE A 389 -12.35 12.05 18.57
N HIS A 390 -12.63 13.35 18.66
CA HIS A 390 -14.02 13.85 18.77
C HIS A 390 -14.86 13.42 17.56
N PHE A 391 -14.28 13.46 16.36
CA PHE A 391 -14.97 12.99 15.16
C PHE A 391 -15.21 11.48 15.18
N TRP A 392 -14.27 10.70 15.70
CA TRP A 392 -14.45 9.26 15.94
C TRP A 392 -15.57 8.97 16.94
N GLU A 393 -15.70 9.75 18.03
CA GLU A 393 -16.81 9.61 18.99
C GLU A 393 -18.16 9.81 18.31
N ILE A 394 -18.29 10.87 17.51
CA ILE A 394 -19.52 11.16 16.74
C ILE A 394 -19.81 10.03 15.76
N CYS A 395 -18.84 9.64 14.93
CA CYS A 395 -19.01 8.60 13.93
C CYS A 395 -19.40 7.26 14.56
N ARG A 396 -18.74 6.88 15.66
CA ARG A 396 -19.05 5.66 16.41
C ARG A 396 -20.46 5.69 17.01
N ALA A 397 -20.86 6.81 17.62
CA ALA A 397 -22.19 6.99 18.19
C ALA A 397 -23.29 6.92 17.13
N LEU A 398 -23.02 7.40 15.93
CA LEU A 398 -23.94 7.36 14.80
C LEU A 398 -23.85 6.07 13.97
N GLU A 399 -22.93 5.17 14.31
CA GLU A 399 -22.56 3.98 13.53
C GLU A 399 -22.21 4.29 12.07
N VAL A 400 -21.43 5.34 11.85
CA VAL A 400 -20.88 5.71 10.54
C VAL A 400 -19.41 5.32 10.49
N ASP A 401 -19.07 4.35 9.65
CA ASP A 401 -17.70 3.84 9.55
C ASP A 401 -16.87 4.57 8.50
N LEU A 402 -17.52 5.01 7.41
CA LEU A 402 -16.92 5.73 6.30
C LEU A 402 -17.91 6.77 5.77
N ILE A 403 -17.40 7.85 5.18
CA ILE A 403 -18.22 8.84 4.47
C ILE A 403 -17.76 8.91 3.02
N LEU A 404 -18.68 8.68 2.10
CA LEU A 404 -18.45 8.87 0.66
C LEU A 404 -19.14 10.14 0.22
N VAL A 405 -18.42 11.04 -0.44
CA VAL A 405 -18.98 12.29 -0.95
C VAL A 405 -18.83 12.35 -2.46
N GLU A 406 -19.96 12.25 -3.17
CA GLU A 406 -20.00 12.33 -4.63
C GLU A 406 -19.39 13.65 -5.12
N ASP A 407 -18.82 13.60 -6.30
CA ASP A 407 -18.42 14.79 -7.02
C ASP A 407 -19.62 15.71 -7.33
N GLY A 408 -19.36 17.02 -7.34
CA GLY A 408 -20.41 18.04 -7.47
C GLY A 408 -21.03 18.49 -6.14
N ILE A 409 -20.79 17.78 -5.03
CA ILE A 409 -21.17 18.26 -3.70
C ILE A 409 -20.20 19.36 -3.24
N SER A 410 -20.74 20.57 -3.04
CA SER A 410 -19.96 21.70 -2.52
C SER A 410 -19.60 21.52 -1.05
N ALA A 411 -18.51 22.16 -0.61
CA ALA A 411 -18.10 22.17 0.80
C ALA A 411 -19.24 22.60 1.73
N LYS A 412 -20.00 23.63 1.33
CA LYS A 412 -21.12 24.17 2.11
C LYS A 412 -22.23 23.14 2.29
N ARG A 413 -22.58 22.42 1.23
CA ARG A 413 -23.59 21.35 1.24
C ARG A 413 -23.16 20.20 2.14
N PHE A 414 -21.93 19.73 1.99
CA PHE A 414 -21.39 18.67 2.86
C PHE A 414 -21.32 19.08 4.34
N LEU A 415 -20.91 20.31 4.64
CA LEU A 415 -20.84 20.80 6.02
C LEU A 415 -22.21 20.87 6.70
N ARG A 416 -23.32 21.00 5.96
CA ARG A 416 -24.67 20.88 6.52
C ARG A 416 -24.96 19.47 7.01
N VAL A 417 -24.57 18.44 6.24
CA VAL A 417 -24.67 17.03 6.66
C VAL A 417 -23.88 16.82 7.96
N VAL A 418 -22.65 17.35 8.04
CA VAL A 418 -21.81 17.25 9.24
C VAL A 418 -22.44 17.96 10.45
N ARG A 419 -23.15 19.09 10.25
CA ARG A 419 -23.89 19.76 11.34
C ARG A 419 -25.05 18.90 11.83
N VAL A 420 -25.81 18.27 10.94
CA VAL A 420 -26.87 17.31 11.32
C VAL A 420 -26.28 16.16 12.13
N MET A 421 -25.12 15.62 11.73
CA MET A 421 -24.42 14.60 12.54
C MET A 421 -24.10 15.11 13.95
N PHE A 422 -23.66 16.36 14.10
CA PHE A 422 -23.41 16.95 15.42
C PHE A 422 -24.70 17.07 16.25
N GLU A 423 -25.79 17.50 15.63
CA GLU A 423 -27.10 17.63 16.29
C GLU A 423 -27.64 16.28 16.73
N THR A 424 -27.63 15.26 15.86
CA THR A 424 -28.04 13.89 16.21
C THR A 424 -27.18 13.33 17.34
N TYR A 425 -25.86 13.57 17.30
CA TYR A 425 -24.97 13.18 18.38
C TYR A 425 -25.31 13.88 19.71
N ASP A 426 -25.58 15.19 19.69
CA ASP A 426 -25.92 15.96 20.89
C ASP A 426 -27.26 15.54 21.50
N MET A 427 -28.25 15.24 20.66
CA MET A 427 -29.58 14.83 21.13
C MET A 427 -29.59 13.43 21.74
N HIS A 428 -28.87 12.49 21.13
CA HIS A 428 -28.98 11.07 21.50
C HIS A 428 -27.77 10.54 22.26
N GLY A 429 -26.62 11.20 22.23
CA GLY A 429 -25.40 10.74 22.92
C GLY A 429 -24.94 9.34 22.48
N GLY A 430 -25.30 8.89 21.28
CA GLY A 430 -25.05 7.53 20.78
C GLY A 430 -26.03 6.45 21.25
N SER A 431 -27.10 6.81 21.97
CA SER A 431 -28.18 5.86 22.29
C SER A 431 -29.00 5.44 21.07
N GLN A 432 -29.02 6.28 20.03
CA GLN A 432 -29.74 6.04 18.79
C GLN A 432 -28.79 6.15 17.60
N ARG A 433 -28.92 5.18 16.68
CA ARG A 433 -28.15 5.12 15.43
C ARG A 433 -28.57 6.25 14.50
N ALA A 434 -27.67 6.71 13.63
CA ALA A 434 -28.11 7.53 12.52
C ALA A 434 -28.96 6.67 11.57
N GLU A 435 -30.12 7.19 11.18
CA GLU A 435 -30.97 6.62 10.14
C GLU A 435 -31.13 7.64 9.02
N GLU A 436 -31.57 7.20 7.84
CA GLU A 436 -31.77 8.09 6.68
C GLU A 436 -32.72 9.25 7.00
N LEU A 437 -33.70 9.02 7.89
CA LEU A 437 -34.68 10.01 8.33
C LEU A 437 -34.04 11.22 9.03
N HIS A 438 -32.89 11.06 9.67
CA HIS A 438 -32.21 12.17 10.33
C HIS A 438 -31.63 13.19 9.33
N PHE A 439 -31.48 12.83 8.05
CA PHE A 439 -30.89 13.68 7.01
C PHE A 439 -31.92 14.26 6.04
N VAL A 440 -33.21 14.24 6.38
CA VAL A 440 -34.30 14.78 5.57
C VAL A 440 -34.29 16.33 5.61
N GLY A 441 -34.64 16.97 4.49
CA GLY A 441 -34.76 18.43 4.41
C GLY A 441 -33.45 19.17 4.13
N LEU A 442 -32.38 18.46 3.75
CA LEU A 442 -31.13 19.08 3.31
C LEU A 442 -31.21 19.51 1.83
N PRO A 443 -31.28 20.81 1.52
CA PRO A 443 -31.55 21.25 0.16
C PRO A 443 -30.37 20.94 -0.79
N GLY A 444 -30.68 20.25 -1.88
CA GLY A 444 -29.75 19.90 -2.96
C GLY A 444 -28.73 18.80 -2.61
N VAL A 445 -28.98 18.05 -1.54
CA VAL A 445 -28.15 16.92 -1.08
C VAL A 445 -29.07 15.79 -0.65
N GLN A 446 -28.73 14.57 -1.06
CA GLN A 446 -29.34 13.37 -0.52
C GLN A 446 -28.28 12.58 0.24
N VAL A 447 -28.69 11.99 1.36
CA VAL A 447 -27.82 11.18 2.22
C VAL A 447 -28.45 9.81 2.37
N VAL A 448 -27.67 8.78 2.11
CA VAL A 448 -28.08 7.37 2.25
C VAL A 448 -27.03 6.63 3.06
N LEU A 449 -27.46 5.76 3.96
CA LEU A 449 -26.58 4.91 4.76
C LEU A 449 -26.53 3.53 4.14
N HIS A 450 -25.40 3.17 3.57
CA HIS A 450 -25.18 1.83 3.01
C HIS A 450 -24.52 0.94 4.03
N GLU A 451 -24.98 -0.29 4.14
CA GLU A 451 -24.27 -1.35 4.83
C GLU A 451 -23.52 -2.20 3.80
N PHE A 452 -22.20 -2.12 3.81
CA PHE A 452 -21.35 -2.90 2.92
C PHE A 452 -20.66 -4.03 3.68
N ALA A 453 -20.77 -5.24 3.14
CA ALA A 453 -20.02 -6.40 3.58
C ALA A 453 -19.50 -7.16 2.36
N MET A 454 -18.21 -7.51 2.36
CA MET A 454 -17.54 -8.21 1.26
C MET A 454 -18.26 -9.51 0.82
N ASN A 455 -19.03 -10.15 1.70
CA ASN A 455 -19.80 -11.36 1.39
C ASN A 455 -21.11 -11.14 0.65
N GLU A 456 -21.68 -9.94 0.73
CA GLU A 456 -23.01 -9.62 0.21
C GLU A 456 -22.95 -8.81 -1.09
N SER A 457 -21.75 -8.49 -1.59
CA SER A 457 -21.55 -7.68 -2.80
C SER A 457 -21.82 -8.48 -4.09
N GLU A 458 -23.02 -9.05 -4.22
CA GLU A 458 -23.70 -8.88 -5.50
C GLU A 458 -24.13 -7.41 -5.49
N SER A 459 -23.67 -6.61 -6.47
CA SER A 459 -24.11 -5.22 -6.65
C SER A 459 -25.59 -5.11 -6.27
N LEU A 460 -26.03 -4.08 -5.52
CA LEU A 460 -27.38 -3.99 -4.92
C LEU A 460 -28.54 -4.05 -5.94
N GLY A 461 -28.27 -4.34 -7.21
CA GLY A 461 -29.22 -4.63 -8.27
C GLY A 461 -29.92 -3.37 -8.75
N ARG A 462 -29.53 -2.19 -8.24
CA ARG A 462 -30.14 -0.91 -8.56
C ARG A 462 -29.65 -0.47 -9.94
N LYS A 463 -30.35 -0.90 -10.99
CA LYS A 463 -30.09 -0.53 -12.40
C LYS A 463 -29.96 0.99 -12.64
N SER A 464 -30.53 1.83 -11.78
CA SER A 464 -30.53 3.29 -11.91
C SER A 464 -29.34 3.97 -11.22
N TYR A 465 -28.48 3.25 -10.49
CA TYR A 465 -27.45 3.86 -9.65
C TYR A 465 -26.09 3.18 -9.86
N PRO A 466 -25.06 3.89 -10.36
CA PRO A 466 -23.71 3.34 -10.40
C PRO A 466 -23.18 3.23 -8.97
N GLU A 467 -22.96 2.01 -8.50
CA GLU A 467 -22.36 1.77 -7.20
C GLU A 467 -20.85 2.12 -7.25
N PRO A 468 -20.31 2.74 -6.18
CA PRO A 468 -18.87 2.96 -6.03
C PRO A 468 -18.12 1.64 -6.04
N ASP A 469 -16.85 1.67 -6.42
CA ASP A 469 -15.98 0.52 -6.24
C ASP A 469 -15.60 0.40 -4.75
N TYR A 470 -15.72 -0.80 -4.19
CA TYR A 470 -15.50 -1.07 -2.76
C TYR A 470 -14.33 -2.04 -2.54
N ASP A 471 -13.46 -2.22 -3.54
CA ASP A 471 -12.40 -3.23 -3.54
C ASP A 471 -11.49 -3.19 -2.28
N GLU A 472 -11.25 -2.01 -1.70
CA GLU A 472 -10.42 -1.85 -0.49
C GLU A 472 -11.20 -1.93 0.84
N VAL A 473 -12.53 -1.91 0.79
CA VAL A 473 -13.40 -1.90 1.97
C VAL A 473 -13.86 -3.33 2.23
N GLY A 474 -13.47 -3.92 3.36
CA GLY A 474 -13.94 -5.27 3.72
C GLY A 474 -15.35 -5.25 4.29
N ARG A 475 -15.59 -4.34 5.23
CA ARG A 475 -16.88 -4.16 5.91
C ARG A 475 -16.99 -2.75 6.46
N ALA A 476 -18.07 -2.05 6.12
CA ALA A 476 -18.31 -0.69 6.58
C ALA A 476 -19.78 -0.30 6.48
N ARG A 477 -20.22 0.59 7.36
CA ARG A 477 -21.42 1.41 7.20
C ARG A 477 -21.04 2.77 6.61
N ILE A 478 -21.44 2.99 5.36
CA ILE A 478 -21.01 4.13 4.55
C ILE A 478 -22.12 5.18 4.52
N LEU A 479 -21.84 6.37 5.05
CA LEU A 479 -22.66 7.55 4.86
C LEU A 479 -22.36 8.13 3.48
N HIS A 480 -23.22 7.85 2.51
CA HIS A 480 -23.06 8.33 1.15
C HIS A 480 -23.84 9.63 0.96
N VAL A 481 -23.11 10.70 0.66
CA VAL A 481 -23.62 12.04 0.39
C VAL A 481 -23.51 12.31 -1.11
N PHE A 482 -24.65 12.48 -1.79
CA PHE A 482 -24.69 12.65 -3.25
C PHE A 482 -25.66 13.76 -3.67
N LYS A 483 -25.51 14.27 -4.89
CA LYS A 483 -26.34 15.39 -5.37
C LYS A 483 -27.74 14.86 -5.65
N GLN A 484 -28.78 15.52 -5.12
CA GLN A 484 -30.16 15.20 -5.46
C GLN A 484 -30.39 15.48 -6.96
N ARG A 485 -30.75 14.45 -7.73
CA ARG A 485 -31.00 14.53 -9.18
C ARG A 485 -32.51 14.55 -9.42
N GLY A 486 -33.09 15.68 -9.82
CA GLY A 486 -34.51 15.82 -10.14
C GLY A 486 -34.95 17.27 -10.44
N ASP A 487 -36.10 17.44 -11.11
CA ASP A 487 -36.68 18.72 -11.60
C ASP A 487 -37.08 19.72 -10.49
N HIS A 488 -36.96 19.33 -9.23
CA HIS A 488 -37.12 20.20 -8.07
C HIS A 488 -35.74 20.63 -7.53
N GLU A 489 -34.87 21.16 -8.41
CA GLU A 489 -33.80 22.03 -7.94
C GLU A 489 -34.49 23.32 -7.46
N GLU A 490 -35.08 23.28 -6.26
CA GLU A 490 -35.64 24.46 -5.60
C GLU A 490 -34.56 25.53 -5.62
N THR A 491 -34.82 26.58 -6.40
CA THR A 491 -33.96 27.76 -6.47
C THR A 491 -33.66 28.17 -5.04
N PRO A 492 -32.39 28.19 -4.59
CA PRO A 492 -32.09 28.40 -3.19
C PRO A 492 -32.66 29.75 -2.78
N GLU A 493 -33.67 29.75 -1.91
CA GLU A 493 -34.16 30.98 -1.30
C GLU A 493 -32.95 31.70 -0.67
N PRO A 494 -32.78 33.01 -0.91
CA PRO A 494 -31.69 33.77 -0.32
C PRO A 494 -31.83 33.73 1.20
N SER A 495 -31.11 32.82 1.84
CA SER A 495 -31.20 32.61 3.29
C SER A 495 -30.83 33.91 4.01
N PRO A 496 -31.66 34.38 4.97
CA PRO A 496 -31.33 35.53 5.80
C PRO A 496 -29.97 35.29 6.50
N ARG A 497 -29.04 36.25 6.36
CA ARG A 497 -27.68 36.31 6.94
C ARG A 497 -27.12 34.98 7.49
N GLU A 498 -26.22 34.39 6.69
CA GLU A 498 -25.45 33.17 7.01
C GLU A 498 -24.80 33.21 8.41
N PHE A 499 -25.36 32.47 9.37
CA PHE A 499 -24.70 32.11 10.63
C PHE A 499 -23.67 30.97 10.44
N ASP A 500 -23.02 30.87 9.27
CA ASP A 500 -22.28 29.67 8.86
C ASP A 500 -21.03 29.35 9.70
N ASP A 501 -20.57 30.30 10.52
CA ASP A 501 -19.46 30.10 11.46
C ASP A 501 -19.91 29.92 12.93
N VAL A 502 -21.22 29.92 13.21
CA VAL A 502 -21.79 29.80 14.57
C VAL A 502 -22.37 28.39 14.76
N PRO A 503 -21.88 27.59 15.72
CA PRO A 503 -22.50 26.30 16.02
C PRO A 503 -23.92 26.49 16.54
N VAL A 504 -24.86 25.67 16.06
CA VAL A 504 -26.23 25.61 16.56
C VAL A 504 -26.16 25.14 18.00
N LEU A 505 -26.50 26.02 18.94
CA LEU A 505 -26.71 25.66 20.34
C LEU A 505 -28.17 25.25 20.46
N SER A 506 -28.46 23.95 20.44
CA SER A 506 -29.74 23.47 20.95
C SER A 506 -29.79 23.78 22.45
N GLY A 507 -30.87 24.46 22.84
CA GLY A 507 -31.10 24.96 24.19
C GLY A 507 -31.23 23.83 25.22
N VAL A 508 -30.94 24.21 26.46
CA VAL A 508 -31.15 23.46 27.72
C VAL A 508 -32.59 23.00 27.87
#